data_AF-A0AAV0ZGJ6-F1
#
_entry.id   AF-A0AAV0ZGJ6-F1
#
_cell.length_a   1.000
_cell.length_b   1.000
_cell.length_c   1.000
_cell.angle_alpha   90.00
_cell.angle_beta   90.00
_cell.angle_gamma   90.00
#
_symmetry.space_group_name_H-M   'P 1'
#
loop_
_entity.id
_entity.type
_entity.pdbx_description
1 polymer ?
#
loop_
_entity_poly.entity_id
_entity_poly.type
_entity_poly.pdbx_seq_one_letter_code
_entity_poly.pdbx_strand_id
1 'polypeptide(L)'
;MIGLRGICCKTDMISDQWTESNDTQPQLMYKENTVARSLTLQKQLSRYTPVSLNAELTGLTDSDKEALVFIVKAASVMDEIFYLQSWYSNPALRDWLKDHADKSELNKLKWSYYQINKSPWSCLDDDEAFLTTADSEIRLLSKATRTVSEWKGLEYRVAFPILKPAGANFYPPDMDKMEFNLWNDSLEKDQQTEATSFFTVIKRHSELILDSGLSNDKVASSKDLYIVPYSQEYKSLLAKAAKLLHKAGDITNSTSLKKLLHSKADAFLSNDYYESDIAWMKLVSQYCPSYFYDPKNSCQAGEINVLTFVLIHVVIHDMETLHRLINFTNL
;
A
#
# COMPACT_ATOMS: atom_id res chain seq x y z
N MET A 1 31.46 -53.67 30.39
CA MET A 1 32.31 -52.51 30.68
C MET A 1 31.90 -51.39 29.73
N ILE A 2 31.34 -50.30 30.32
CA ILE A 2 31.23 -48.91 29.84
C ILE A 2 30.48 -48.69 28.49
N GLY A 3 29.32 -48.03 28.37
CA GLY A 3 28.56 -47.14 29.27
C GLY A 3 28.55 -45.70 28.75
N LEU A 4 27.50 -45.31 28.02
CA LEU A 4 27.27 -44.00 27.39
C LEU A 4 27.26 -42.83 28.42
N ARG A 5 27.94 -41.72 28.10
CA ARG A 5 27.93 -40.47 28.88
C ARG A 5 26.85 -39.51 28.38
N GLY A 6 25.88 -39.21 29.25
CA GLY A 6 25.19 -37.93 29.26
C GLY A 6 25.91 -36.95 30.20
N ILE A 7 25.86 -35.65 29.90
CA ILE A 7 26.28 -34.60 30.83
C ILE A 7 25.14 -33.58 30.94
N CYS A 8 24.59 -33.54 32.16
CA CYS A 8 23.70 -32.55 32.72
C CYS A 8 24.54 -31.38 33.24
N CYS A 9 24.17 -30.12 32.94
CA CYS A 9 24.75 -28.95 33.62
C CYS A 9 23.80 -28.47 34.72
N LYS A 10 24.35 -28.42 35.93
CA LYS A 10 23.76 -27.99 37.20
C LYS A 10 23.46 -26.49 37.21
N THR A 11 22.36 -26.15 37.87
CA THR A 11 22.10 -24.87 38.54
C THR A 11 22.97 -24.72 39.78
N ASP A 12 23.65 -23.58 39.94
CA ASP A 12 24.16 -23.09 41.22
C ASP A 12 23.75 -21.61 41.39
N MET A 13 23.15 -21.32 42.54
CA MET A 13 22.73 -20.00 43.02
C MET A 13 23.85 -19.37 43.87
N ILE A 14 24.19 -18.09 43.61
CA ILE A 14 24.87 -17.16 44.55
C ILE A 14 24.27 -15.76 44.25
N SER A 15 23.24 -15.32 45.00
CA SER A 15 23.23 -14.40 46.15
C SER A 15 23.67 -12.95 45.87
N ASP A 16 22.69 -12.04 45.92
CA ASP A 16 22.69 -10.68 46.48
C ASP A 16 24.02 -9.90 46.56
N GLN A 17 24.27 -9.09 45.52
CA GLN A 17 24.82 -7.73 45.64
C GLN A 17 24.25 -6.85 44.52
N TRP A 18 22.98 -6.47 44.64
CA TRP A 18 22.46 -5.32 43.90
C TRP A 18 22.86 -4.04 44.65
N THR A 19 24.05 -3.52 44.33
CA THR A 19 24.40 -2.14 44.68
C THR A 19 23.63 -1.20 43.78
N GLU A 20 22.79 -0.36 44.40
CA GLU A 20 22.10 0.79 43.80
C GLU A 20 23.01 1.54 42.80
N SER A 21 22.70 1.44 41.51
CA SER A 21 23.33 2.27 40.48
C SER A 21 22.34 2.58 39.34
N ASN A 22 21.86 3.82 39.36
CA ASN A 22 21.36 4.62 38.25
C ASN A 22 20.12 4.13 37.44
N ASP A 23 18.93 4.31 38.00
CA ASP A 23 17.66 4.38 37.24
C ASP A 23 17.60 5.57 36.23
N THR A 24 18.58 6.47 36.27
CA THR A 24 18.67 7.65 35.40
C THR A 24 19.26 7.37 34.01
N GLN A 25 20.07 6.31 33.84
CA GLN A 25 20.77 6.04 32.57
C GLN A 25 19.87 5.51 31.44
N PRO A 26 18.93 4.56 31.67
CA PRO A 26 18.07 4.04 30.60
C PRO A 26 17.13 5.11 30.00
N GLN A 27 16.62 6.01 30.86
CA GLN A 27 15.72 7.07 30.42
C GLN A 27 16.42 8.17 29.61
N LEU A 28 17.69 8.46 29.92
CA LEU A 28 18.50 9.41 29.16
C LEU A 28 18.83 8.87 27.77
N MET A 29 19.28 7.62 27.66
CA MET A 29 19.54 6.96 26.37
C MET A 29 18.29 6.87 25.49
N TYR A 30 17.11 6.60 26.07
CA TYR A 30 15.84 6.57 25.34
C TYR A 30 15.41 7.97 24.85
N LYS A 31 15.59 9.00 25.67
CA LYS A 31 15.31 10.39 25.29
C LYS A 31 16.26 10.88 24.20
N GLU A 32 17.57 10.60 24.32
CA GLU A 32 18.57 10.93 23.31
C GLU A 32 18.27 10.25 21.97
N ASN A 33 17.88 8.97 21.99
CA ASN A 33 17.43 8.24 20.81
C ASN A 33 16.17 8.88 20.18
N THR A 34 15.20 9.29 21.00
CA THR A 34 13.96 9.95 20.52
C THR A 34 14.25 11.28 19.81
N VAL A 35 15.14 12.10 20.36
CA VAL A 35 15.52 13.39 19.77
C VAL A 35 16.27 13.19 18.45
N ALA A 36 17.25 12.29 18.42
CA ALA A 36 18.00 11.99 17.21
C ALA A 36 17.09 11.49 16.08
N ARG A 37 16.17 10.57 16.38
CA ARG A 37 15.18 10.07 15.42
C ARG A 37 14.23 11.15 14.90
N SER A 38 13.77 12.04 15.79
CA SER A 38 12.93 13.17 15.40
C SER A 38 13.66 14.11 14.44
N LEU A 39 14.93 14.42 14.72
CA LEU A 39 15.75 15.26 13.84
C LEU A 39 15.97 14.61 12.47
N THR A 40 16.19 13.30 12.43
CA THR A 40 16.31 12.55 11.16
C THR A 40 15.03 12.64 10.34
N LEU A 41 13.87 12.36 10.94
CA LEU A 41 12.58 12.45 10.24
C LEU A 41 12.27 13.88 9.78
N GLN A 42 12.61 14.90 10.56
CA GLN A 42 12.46 16.30 10.15
C GLN A 42 13.32 16.62 8.92
N LYS A 43 14.58 16.16 8.88
CA LYS A 43 15.44 16.32 7.70
C LYS A 43 14.85 15.61 6.49
N GLN A 44 14.35 14.40 6.65
CA GLN A 44 13.72 13.65 5.56
C GLN A 44 12.47 14.36 5.03
N LEU A 45 11.60 14.84 5.92
CA LEU A 45 10.40 15.62 5.59
C LEU A 45 10.73 16.94 4.91
N SER A 46 11.83 17.61 5.29
CA SER A 46 12.24 18.89 4.70
C SER A 46 12.58 18.81 3.21
N ARG A 47 12.79 17.60 2.68
CA ARG A 47 12.96 17.36 1.23
C ARG A 47 11.67 17.53 0.44
N TYR A 48 10.51 17.43 1.10
CA TYR A 48 9.20 17.59 0.47
C TYR A 48 8.69 19.00 0.71
N THR A 49 8.67 19.80 -0.36
CA THR A 49 8.09 21.14 -0.29
C THR A 49 6.57 21.04 -0.37
N PRO A 50 5.81 21.51 0.63
CA PRO A 50 4.37 21.52 0.56
C PRO A 50 3.91 22.51 -0.50
N VAL A 51 3.17 22.01 -1.50
CA VAL A 51 2.57 22.84 -2.55
C VAL A 51 1.06 22.71 -2.46
N SER A 52 0.36 23.84 -2.38
CA SER A 52 -1.10 23.86 -2.41
C SER A 52 -1.57 23.69 -3.85
N LEU A 53 -2.22 22.56 -4.14
CA LEU A 53 -2.87 22.34 -5.43
C LEU A 53 -4.29 22.91 -5.39
N ASN A 54 -4.48 24.05 -6.05
CA ASN A 54 -5.80 24.63 -6.25
C ASN A 54 -6.25 24.33 -7.68
N ALA A 55 -7.46 23.80 -7.85
CA ALA A 55 -8.04 23.58 -9.15
C ALA A 55 -9.03 24.70 -9.48
N GLU A 56 -8.92 25.26 -10.67
CA GLU A 56 -9.92 26.18 -11.19
C GLU A 56 -11.16 25.37 -11.63
N LEU A 57 -12.31 25.67 -11.03
CA LEU A 57 -13.59 25.00 -11.30
C LEU A 57 -14.54 25.88 -12.13
N THR A 58 -14.06 27.04 -12.58
CA THR A 58 -14.81 27.93 -13.46
C THR A 58 -15.04 27.19 -14.80
N GLY A 59 -16.25 27.30 -15.36
CA GLY A 59 -16.62 26.58 -16.58
C GLY A 59 -17.13 25.14 -16.40
N LEU A 60 -17.01 24.53 -15.20
CA LEU A 60 -17.70 23.27 -14.93
C LEU A 60 -19.18 23.48 -14.66
N THR A 61 -20.01 22.63 -15.26
CA THR A 61 -21.45 22.57 -14.95
C THR A 61 -21.66 22.06 -13.53
N ASP A 62 -22.80 22.39 -12.91
CA ASP A 62 -23.10 21.91 -11.55
C ASP A 62 -23.21 20.38 -11.50
N SER A 63 -23.72 19.76 -12.56
CA SER A 63 -23.70 18.30 -12.74
C SER A 63 -22.28 17.74 -12.77
N ASP A 64 -21.34 18.37 -13.48
CA ASP A 64 -19.97 17.86 -13.55
C ASP A 64 -19.24 18.04 -12.22
N LYS A 65 -19.53 19.11 -11.47
CA LYS A 65 -19.03 19.28 -10.09
C LYS A 65 -19.58 18.20 -9.17
N GLU A 66 -20.85 17.83 -9.31
CA GLU A 66 -21.43 16.75 -8.52
C GLU A 66 -20.84 15.38 -8.90
N ALA A 67 -20.68 15.10 -10.20
CA ALA A 67 -20.00 13.90 -10.68
C ALA A 67 -18.56 13.81 -10.14
N LEU A 68 -17.83 14.94 -10.13
CA LEU A 68 -16.47 15.04 -9.60
C LEU A 68 -16.39 14.59 -8.12
N VAL A 69 -17.37 14.93 -7.29
CA VAL A 69 -17.43 14.46 -5.89
C VAL A 69 -17.43 12.94 -5.82
N PHE A 70 -18.17 12.27 -6.70
CA PHE A 70 -18.22 10.81 -6.75
C PHE A 70 -16.93 10.20 -7.30
N ILE A 71 -16.30 10.83 -8.29
CA ILE A 71 -14.99 10.41 -8.81
C ILE A 71 -13.92 10.49 -7.71
N VAL A 72 -13.87 11.59 -6.95
CA VAL A 72 -12.93 11.75 -5.81
C VAL A 72 -13.19 10.70 -4.73
N LYS A 73 -14.46 10.39 -4.44
CA LYS A 73 -14.80 9.30 -3.51
C LYS A 73 -14.32 7.94 -4.05
N ALA A 74 -14.46 7.67 -5.35
CA ALA A 74 -13.95 6.45 -5.95
C ALA A 74 -12.41 6.38 -5.86
N ALA A 75 -11.71 7.49 -6.11
CA ALA A 75 -10.27 7.59 -5.95
C ALA A 75 -9.82 7.29 -4.51
N SER A 76 -10.55 7.77 -3.50
CA SER A 76 -10.24 7.44 -2.10
C SER A 76 -10.39 5.95 -1.76
N VAL A 77 -11.21 5.21 -2.51
CA VAL A 77 -11.31 3.74 -2.36
C VAL A 77 -10.11 3.05 -3.00
N MET A 78 -9.55 3.63 -4.07
CA MET A 78 -8.32 3.13 -4.70
C MET A 78 -7.13 3.24 -3.76
N ASP A 79 -7.02 4.33 -2.99
CA ASP A 79 -6.00 4.45 -1.93
C ASP A 79 -6.03 3.25 -0.96
N GLU A 80 -7.22 2.77 -0.58
CA GLU A 80 -7.36 1.59 0.31
C GLU A 80 -6.81 0.31 -0.32
N ILE A 81 -7.08 0.09 -1.61
CA ILE A 81 -6.53 -1.04 -2.35
C ILE A 81 -5.01 -0.90 -2.47
N PHE A 82 -4.49 0.31 -2.73
CA PHE A 82 -3.05 0.54 -2.80
C PHE A 82 -2.35 0.18 -1.48
N TYR A 83 -2.92 0.55 -0.32
CA TYR A 83 -2.33 0.15 0.96
C TYR A 83 -2.25 -1.37 1.10
N LEU A 84 -3.31 -2.09 0.72
CA LEU A 84 -3.33 -3.56 0.73
C LEU A 84 -2.30 -4.15 -0.22
N GLN A 85 -2.14 -3.58 -1.40
CA GLN A 85 -1.18 -4.01 -2.41
C GLN A 85 0.26 -3.79 -1.99
N SER A 86 0.53 -2.68 -1.30
CA SER A 86 1.88 -2.32 -0.87
C SER A 86 2.45 -3.33 0.14
N TRP A 87 1.65 -3.73 1.13
CA TRP A 87 2.03 -4.73 2.12
C TRP A 87 0.80 -5.18 2.93
N TYR A 88 0.69 -6.50 3.20
CA TYR A 88 -0.48 -7.11 3.87
C TYR A 88 -0.92 -6.36 5.14
N SER A 89 0.03 -6.01 6.01
CA SER A 89 -0.31 -5.36 7.29
C SER A 89 -0.22 -3.84 7.28
N ASN A 90 -0.03 -3.23 6.10
CA ASN A 90 0.08 -1.79 5.94
C ASN A 90 -1.17 -1.01 6.42
N PRO A 91 -2.42 -1.47 6.16
CA PRO A 91 -3.60 -0.80 6.69
C PRO A 91 -3.63 -0.78 8.23
N ALA A 92 -3.25 -1.88 8.88
CA ALA A 92 -3.19 -1.95 10.33
C ALA A 92 -2.13 -1.01 10.92
N LEU A 93 -0.96 -0.92 10.26
CA LEU A 93 0.10 0.02 10.64
C LEU A 93 -0.35 1.48 10.44
N ARG A 94 -0.99 1.80 9.32
CA ARG A 94 -1.55 3.14 9.03
C ARG A 94 -2.49 3.58 10.14
N ASP A 95 -3.48 2.74 10.47
CA ASP A 95 -4.52 3.06 11.43
C ASP A 95 -3.90 3.26 12.82
N TRP A 96 -2.91 2.41 13.17
CA TRP A 96 -2.15 2.58 14.41
C TRP A 96 -1.39 3.90 14.46
N LEU A 97 -0.61 4.23 13.41
CA LEU A 97 0.15 5.49 13.34
C LEU A 97 -0.77 6.71 13.44
N LYS A 98 -1.91 6.67 12.75
CA LYS A 98 -2.93 7.73 12.79
C LYS A 98 -3.48 7.92 14.20
N ASP A 99 -3.89 6.85 14.87
CA ASP A 99 -4.45 6.89 16.22
C ASP A 99 -3.43 7.36 17.28
N HIS A 100 -2.14 7.26 16.96
CA HIS A 100 -1.04 7.57 17.88
C HIS A 100 -0.28 8.85 17.51
N ALA A 101 -0.65 9.51 16.41
CA ALA A 101 0.05 10.66 15.85
C ALA A 101 0.22 11.77 16.90
N ASP A 102 -0.85 12.11 17.63
CA ASP A 102 -0.84 13.24 18.57
C ASP A 102 -0.18 12.95 19.93
N LYS A 103 0.29 11.72 20.16
CA LYS A 103 0.87 11.33 21.47
C LYS A 103 2.24 11.93 21.74
N SER A 104 3.03 12.20 20.70
CA SER A 104 4.37 12.80 20.82
C SER A 104 4.77 13.45 19.50
N GLU A 105 5.74 14.37 19.54
CA GLU A 105 6.28 14.99 18.33
C GLU A 105 6.89 13.97 17.38
N LEU A 106 7.60 12.96 17.92
CA LEU A 106 8.12 11.87 17.12
C LEU A 106 7.00 11.10 16.39
N ASN A 107 5.86 10.86 17.05
CA ASN A 107 4.73 10.16 16.41
C ASN A 107 4.06 11.00 15.33
N LYS A 108 3.97 12.32 15.52
CA LYS A 108 3.51 13.23 14.47
C LYS A 108 4.41 13.15 13.23
N LEU A 109 5.72 13.20 13.43
CA LEU A 109 6.70 13.10 12.35
C LEU A 109 6.61 11.75 11.62
N LYS A 110 6.50 10.63 12.37
CA LYS A 110 6.28 9.30 11.79
C LYS A 110 5.01 9.25 10.94
N TRP A 111 3.91 9.78 11.47
CA TRP A 111 2.64 9.81 10.75
C TRP A 111 2.72 10.68 9.49
N SER A 112 3.27 11.88 9.57
CA SER A 112 3.45 12.77 8.41
C SER A 112 4.31 12.13 7.32
N TYR A 113 5.41 11.48 7.70
CA TYR A 113 6.28 10.84 6.72
C TYR A 113 5.65 9.57 6.13
N TYR A 114 4.92 8.80 6.94
CA TYR A 114 4.09 7.70 6.46
C TYR A 114 3.02 8.16 5.47
N GLN A 115 2.36 9.29 5.69
CA GLN A 115 1.33 9.80 4.76
C GLN A 115 1.88 10.10 3.36
N ILE A 116 3.15 10.52 3.27
CA ILE A 116 3.84 10.80 2.01
C ILE A 116 4.24 9.49 1.31
N ASN A 117 4.90 8.57 2.04
CA ASN A 117 5.40 7.33 1.45
C ASN A 117 4.33 6.22 1.33
N LYS A 118 3.20 6.39 2.02
CA LYS A 118 2.07 5.44 2.11
C LYS A 118 2.48 4.04 2.60
N SER A 119 3.65 3.91 3.21
CA SER A 119 4.27 2.68 3.70
C SER A 119 5.36 3.03 4.74
N PRO A 120 5.90 2.05 5.50
CA PRO A 120 7.00 2.28 6.46
C PRO A 120 8.38 2.47 5.82
N TRP A 121 8.48 2.46 4.49
CA TRP A 121 9.72 2.59 3.72
C TRP A 121 9.79 3.92 2.99
N SER A 122 10.98 4.52 2.92
CA SER A 122 11.20 5.79 2.25
C SER A 122 11.32 5.60 0.73
N CYS A 123 10.44 6.25 -0.03
CA CYS A 123 10.50 6.23 -1.49
C CYS A 123 11.70 7.01 -2.07
N LEU A 124 12.36 7.87 -1.28
CA LEU A 124 13.53 8.64 -1.71
C LEU A 124 14.87 8.05 -1.23
N ASP A 125 14.83 7.06 -0.33
CA ASP A 125 16.02 6.43 0.26
C ASP A 125 16.01 4.93 -0.04
N ASP A 126 15.80 4.55 -1.30
CA ASP A 126 15.86 3.15 -1.76
C ASP A 126 15.04 2.15 -0.91
N ASP A 127 13.83 2.55 -0.51
CA ASP A 127 12.94 1.77 0.35
C ASP A 127 13.54 1.42 1.73
N GLU A 128 14.44 2.26 2.27
CA GLU A 128 14.89 2.14 3.67
C GLU A 128 13.74 2.35 4.65
N ALA A 129 13.62 1.44 5.63
CA ALA A 129 12.64 1.57 6.70
C ALA A 129 12.99 2.73 7.65
N PHE A 130 12.05 3.66 7.85
CA PHE A 130 12.21 4.76 8.80
C PHE A 130 11.52 4.51 10.15
N LEU A 131 10.77 3.42 10.24
CA LEU A 131 10.22 2.89 11.48
C LEU A 131 11.11 1.75 12.00
N THR A 132 10.92 1.35 13.26
CA THR A 132 11.52 0.15 13.86
C THR A 132 10.44 -0.76 14.45
N THR A 133 10.76 -2.03 14.72
CA THR A 133 9.85 -2.96 15.39
C THR A 133 9.38 -2.46 16.77
N ALA A 134 10.16 -1.60 17.42
CA ALA A 134 9.77 -0.95 18.67
C ALA A 134 8.70 0.13 18.49
N ASP A 135 8.53 0.66 17.27
CA ASP A 135 7.46 1.61 16.97
C ASP A 135 6.11 0.90 16.87
N SER A 136 6.08 -0.39 16.55
CA SER A 136 4.91 -1.25 16.72
C SER A 136 4.84 -1.68 18.19
N GLU A 137 4.35 -0.81 19.07
CA GLU A 137 4.38 -1.05 20.53
C GLU A 137 3.87 -2.45 20.91
N ILE A 138 4.67 -3.16 21.73
CA ILE A 138 4.22 -4.34 22.45
C ILE A 138 3.34 -3.86 23.61
N ARG A 139 2.07 -4.22 23.63
CA ARG A 139 1.18 -3.93 24.75
C ARG A 139 1.28 -5.03 25.79
N LEU A 140 1.84 -4.66 26.94
CA LEU A 140 1.62 -5.42 28.17
C LEU A 140 0.16 -5.21 28.58
N LEU A 141 -0.65 -6.27 28.52
CA LEU A 141 -2.02 -6.22 29.01
C LEU A 141 -1.98 -6.07 30.53
N SER A 142 -2.26 -4.87 31.05
CA SER A 142 -2.19 -4.58 32.49
C SER A 142 -3.20 -5.37 33.34
N LYS A 143 -4.23 -5.97 32.72
CA LYS A 143 -5.13 -6.95 33.37
C LYS A 143 -4.54 -8.36 33.47
N ALA A 144 -3.34 -8.58 32.93
CA ALA A 144 -2.60 -9.84 32.96
C ALA A 144 -1.54 -9.91 34.07
N THR A 145 -1.37 -8.87 34.90
CA THR A 145 -0.42 -8.87 36.03
C THR A 145 -0.96 -9.55 37.29
N ARG A 146 -1.77 -10.62 37.14
CA ARG A 146 -1.93 -11.61 38.20
C ARG A 146 -0.94 -12.75 37.95
N THR A 147 -0.08 -13.00 38.93
CA THR A 147 0.85 -14.13 38.96
C THR A 147 0.07 -15.44 39.03
N VAL A 148 -0.02 -16.15 37.89
CA VAL A 148 -0.47 -17.55 37.78
C VAL A 148 0.31 -18.21 36.63
N SER A 149 0.60 -19.51 36.78
CA SER A 149 1.17 -20.46 35.79
C SER A 149 0.27 -20.74 34.57
N GLU A 150 -0.50 -19.73 34.16
CA GLU A 150 -1.42 -19.66 33.02
C GLU A 150 -1.26 -18.28 32.35
N TRP A 151 -0.05 -18.04 31.82
CA TRP A 151 0.41 -16.77 31.25
C TRP A 151 -0.55 -16.19 30.22
N LYS A 152 -1.08 -14.98 30.45
CA LYS A 152 -1.75 -14.15 29.43
C LYS A 152 -0.75 -13.12 28.92
N GLY A 153 -0.14 -13.45 27.79
CA GLY A 153 1.13 -12.90 27.30
C GLY A 153 1.17 -11.44 26.84
N LEU A 154 2.32 -11.11 26.24
CA LEU A 154 2.60 -9.86 25.53
C LEU A 154 1.73 -9.77 24.27
N GLU A 155 0.98 -8.68 24.09
CA GLU A 155 0.28 -8.39 22.84
C GLU A 155 1.25 -7.65 21.91
N TYR A 156 1.78 -8.34 20.91
CA TYR A 156 2.57 -7.69 19.86
C TYR A 156 1.62 -6.99 18.89
N ARG A 157 1.80 -5.69 18.68
CA ARG A 157 1.22 -5.03 17.51
C ARG A 157 2.05 -5.38 16.28
N VAL A 158 1.41 -5.35 15.11
CA VAL A 158 1.98 -5.70 13.81
C VAL A 158 3.41 -5.18 13.66
N ALA A 159 4.40 -6.09 13.69
CA ALA A 159 5.77 -5.78 13.34
C ALA A 159 5.90 -5.77 11.81
N PHE A 160 6.47 -4.71 11.24
CA PHE A 160 6.77 -4.64 9.81
C PHE A 160 8.21 -5.14 9.54
N PRO A 161 8.49 -5.68 8.34
CA PRO A 161 9.84 -6.12 8.01
C PRO A 161 10.74 -4.92 7.72
N ILE A 162 12.00 -4.99 8.17
CA ILE A 162 12.97 -3.91 7.92
C ILE A 162 13.18 -3.72 6.41
N LEU A 163 13.25 -4.82 5.67
CA LEU A 163 13.33 -4.81 4.21
C LEU A 163 11.92 -4.87 3.63
N LYS A 164 11.66 -4.00 2.65
CA LYS A 164 10.42 -4.04 1.89
C LYS A 164 10.34 -5.35 1.08
N PRO A 165 9.23 -6.10 1.16
CA PRO A 165 9.06 -7.31 0.36
C PRO A 165 9.11 -7.00 -1.14
N ALA A 166 9.96 -7.70 -1.89
CA ALA A 166 10.13 -7.45 -3.32
C ALA A 166 8.85 -7.73 -4.13
N GLY A 167 8.04 -8.69 -3.69
CA GLY A 167 6.74 -9.01 -4.27
C GLY A 167 5.57 -8.16 -3.73
N ALA A 168 5.85 -7.18 -2.85
CA ALA A 168 4.85 -6.44 -2.09
C ALA A 168 3.78 -7.39 -1.51
N ASN A 169 2.50 -7.17 -1.80
CA ASN A 169 1.41 -8.11 -1.47
C ASN A 169 0.78 -8.75 -2.72
N PHE A 170 1.51 -8.83 -3.83
CA PHE A 170 1.05 -9.49 -5.06
C PHE A 170 1.39 -10.98 -5.12
N TYR A 171 2.40 -11.37 -4.34
CA TYR A 171 2.89 -12.74 -4.22
C TYR A 171 2.98 -13.10 -2.73
N PRO A 172 2.96 -14.39 -2.39
CA PRO A 172 3.24 -14.83 -1.04
C PRO A 172 4.59 -14.27 -0.55
N PRO A 173 4.70 -13.85 0.72
CA PRO A 173 5.87 -13.13 1.22
C PRO A 173 7.15 -13.98 1.27
N ASP A 174 7.01 -15.30 1.30
CA ASP A 174 8.10 -16.28 1.29
C ASP A 174 8.46 -16.80 -0.11
N MET A 175 7.73 -16.36 -1.13
CA MET A 175 7.89 -16.85 -2.51
C MET A 175 9.09 -16.18 -3.19
N ASP A 176 9.95 -17.00 -3.78
CA ASP A 176 11.05 -16.52 -4.61
C ASP A 176 10.76 -16.64 -6.12
N LYS A 177 11.64 -16.04 -6.94
CA LYS A 177 11.50 -16.06 -8.40
C LYS A 177 11.62 -17.46 -8.99
N MET A 178 12.40 -18.35 -8.38
CA MET A 178 12.61 -19.70 -8.86
C MET A 178 11.35 -20.53 -8.65
N GLU A 179 10.74 -20.43 -7.46
CA GLU A 179 9.46 -21.05 -7.15
C GLU A 179 8.37 -20.58 -8.12
N PHE A 180 8.28 -19.26 -8.39
CA PHE A 180 7.34 -18.72 -9.37
C PHE A 180 7.51 -19.34 -10.74
N ASN A 181 8.73 -19.34 -11.27
CA ASN A 181 8.99 -19.87 -12.60
C ASN A 181 8.66 -21.38 -12.68
N LEU A 182 9.09 -22.16 -11.69
CA LEU A 182 8.80 -23.60 -11.64
C LEU A 182 7.30 -23.90 -11.54
N TRP A 183 6.57 -23.11 -10.76
CA TRP A 183 5.11 -23.22 -10.67
C TRP A 183 4.45 -22.82 -11.98
N ASN A 184 4.80 -21.67 -12.54
CA ASN A 184 4.23 -21.17 -13.79
C ASN A 184 4.48 -22.15 -14.96
N ASP A 185 5.70 -22.69 -15.08
CA ASP A 185 6.05 -23.69 -16.10
C ASP A 185 5.25 -25.00 -15.98
N SER A 186 4.69 -25.27 -14.79
CA SER A 186 3.83 -26.43 -14.54
C SER A 186 2.36 -26.23 -14.92
N LEU A 187 1.95 -24.99 -15.19
CA LEU A 187 0.57 -24.62 -15.57
C LEU A 187 0.30 -24.83 -17.06
N GLU A 188 -0.97 -24.90 -17.45
CA GLU A 188 -1.38 -24.82 -18.85
C GLU A 188 -1.11 -23.43 -19.45
N LYS A 189 -0.98 -23.32 -20.77
CA LYS A 189 -0.60 -22.06 -21.44
C LYS A 189 -1.53 -20.89 -21.13
N ASP A 190 -2.83 -21.14 -21.03
CA ASP A 190 -3.81 -20.09 -20.73
C ASP A 190 -3.62 -19.59 -19.29
N GLN A 191 -3.39 -20.51 -18.34
CA GLN A 191 -3.10 -20.20 -16.94
C GLN A 191 -1.74 -19.51 -16.76
N GLN A 192 -0.73 -19.82 -17.58
CA GLN A 192 0.55 -19.10 -17.58
C GLN A 192 0.37 -17.62 -17.95
N THR A 193 -0.52 -17.36 -18.90
CA THR A 193 -0.86 -15.99 -19.31
C THR A 193 -1.59 -15.25 -18.19
N GLU A 194 -2.49 -15.93 -17.48
CA GLU A 194 -3.17 -15.36 -16.31
C GLU A 194 -2.22 -15.12 -15.13
N ALA A 195 -1.28 -16.04 -14.87
CA ALA A 195 -0.28 -15.94 -13.80
C ALA A 195 0.71 -14.80 -14.02
N THR A 196 0.93 -14.40 -15.28
CA THR A 196 1.80 -13.28 -15.68
C THR A 196 1.00 -12.02 -16.05
N SER A 197 -0.32 -12.04 -15.84
CA SER A 197 -1.21 -10.91 -16.11
C SER A 197 -1.00 -9.76 -15.13
N PHE A 198 -1.33 -8.55 -15.56
CA PHE A 198 -1.25 -7.34 -14.72
C PHE A 198 -2.35 -7.27 -13.65
N PHE A 199 -3.41 -8.08 -13.77
CA PHE A 199 -4.64 -7.95 -12.97
C PHE A 199 -4.92 -9.17 -12.10
N THR A 200 -3.87 -9.88 -11.70
CA THR A 200 -3.95 -11.07 -10.84
C THR A 200 -2.94 -10.96 -9.70
N VAL A 201 -3.27 -11.58 -8.57
CA VAL A 201 -2.34 -11.86 -7.46
C VAL A 201 -2.14 -13.36 -7.33
N ILE A 202 -0.99 -13.77 -6.84
CA ILE A 202 -0.69 -15.16 -6.54
C ILE A 202 -0.78 -15.36 -5.03
N LYS A 203 -1.46 -16.43 -4.60
CA LYS A 203 -1.68 -16.74 -3.19
C LYS A 203 -1.42 -18.21 -2.89
N ARG A 204 -1.20 -18.52 -1.60
CA ARG A 204 -1.12 -19.90 -1.10
C ARG A 204 -2.43 -20.30 -0.41
N HIS A 205 -2.89 -21.53 -0.59
CA HIS A 205 -4.06 -22.00 0.17
C HIS A 205 -3.75 -22.12 1.67
N SER A 206 -2.49 -22.35 2.03
CA SER A 206 -2.03 -22.35 3.42
C SER A 206 -2.18 -20.99 4.14
N GLU A 207 -2.13 -19.85 3.44
CA GLU A 207 -2.37 -18.53 4.03
C GLU A 207 -3.83 -18.36 4.49
N LEU A 208 -4.79 -18.86 3.69
CA LEU A 208 -6.22 -18.89 4.06
C LEU A 208 -6.47 -19.75 5.32
N ILE A 209 -5.65 -20.78 5.52
CA ILE A 209 -5.74 -21.70 6.66
C ILE A 209 -5.23 -21.02 7.95
N LEU A 210 -4.18 -20.20 7.85
CA LEU A 210 -3.66 -19.40 8.96
C LEU A 210 -4.66 -18.31 9.40
N ASP A 211 -5.31 -17.63 8.44
CA ASP A 211 -6.36 -16.63 8.72
C ASP A 211 -7.64 -17.26 9.33
N SER A 212 -7.85 -18.58 9.13
CA SER A 212 -8.98 -19.34 9.70
C SER A 212 -8.63 -20.14 10.97
N GLY A 213 -7.38 -20.06 11.45
CA GLY A 213 -6.96 -20.62 12.74
C GLY A 213 -6.84 -22.15 12.81
N LEU A 214 -6.77 -22.85 11.67
CA LEU A 214 -6.65 -24.31 11.63
C LEU A 214 -5.19 -24.72 11.41
N SER A 215 -4.47 -25.06 12.48
CA SER A 215 -3.08 -25.53 12.39
C SER A 215 -2.99 -26.88 11.67
N ASN A 216 -2.30 -26.94 10.54
CA ASN A 216 -1.72 -28.19 10.04
C ASN A 216 -0.31 -27.92 9.50
N ASP A 217 0.64 -28.77 9.93
CA ASP A 217 2.02 -28.86 9.44
C ASP A 217 2.08 -29.36 7.98
N LYS A 218 1.39 -28.68 7.05
CA LYS A 218 1.55 -28.94 5.63
C LYS A 218 2.66 -28.05 5.09
N VAL A 219 3.78 -28.69 4.75
CA VAL A 219 4.89 -28.08 4.01
C VAL A 219 4.34 -27.43 2.74
N ALA A 220 4.65 -26.14 2.56
CA ALA A 220 4.34 -25.39 1.35
C ALA A 220 4.89 -26.15 0.13
N SER A 221 4.01 -26.51 -0.80
CA SER A 221 4.34 -27.19 -2.05
C SER A 221 3.96 -26.26 -3.19
N SER A 222 4.61 -26.36 -4.35
CA SER A 222 4.21 -25.60 -5.55
C SER A 222 2.75 -25.84 -5.95
N LYS A 223 2.14 -26.97 -5.53
CA LYS A 223 0.70 -27.25 -5.71
C LYS A 223 -0.22 -26.43 -4.80
N ASP A 224 0.34 -25.64 -3.89
CA ASP A 224 -0.38 -24.78 -2.94
C ASP A 224 -0.68 -23.39 -3.53
N LEU A 225 -0.04 -23.03 -4.65
CA LEU A 225 -0.18 -21.72 -5.29
C LEU A 225 -1.38 -21.67 -6.24
N TYR A 226 -2.08 -20.54 -6.25
CA TYR A 226 -3.20 -20.28 -7.16
C TYR A 226 -3.31 -18.80 -7.55
N ILE A 227 -3.96 -18.56 -8.69
CA ILE A 227 -4.18 -17.23 -9.28
C ILE A 227 -5.50 -16.67 -8.76
N VAL A 228 -5.50 -15.39 -8.36
CA VAL A 228 -6.71 -14.66 -7.96
C VAL A 228 -6.83 -13.38 -8.77
N PRO A 229 -7.91 -13.17 -9.54
CA PRO A 229 -8.13 -11.92 -10.25
C PRO A 229 -8.42 -10.76 -9.28
N TYR A 230 -8.02 -9.54 -9.64
CA TYR A 230 -8.22 -8.35 -8.81
C TYR A 230 -9.69 -8.12 -8.46
N SER A 231 -10.62 -8.36 -9.39
CA SER A 231 -12.06 -8.27 -9.17
C SER A 231 -12.57 -9.18 -8.05
N GLN A 232 -11.88 -10.30 -7.79
CA GLN A 232 -12.16 -11.20 -6.68
C GLN A 232 -11.40 -10.81 -5.41
N GLU A 233 -10.10 -10.53 -5.53
CA GLU A 233 -9.24 -10.17 -4.38
C GLU A 233 -9.74 -8.91 -3.68
N TYR A 234 -10.04 -7.86 -4.45
CA TYR A 234 -10.44 -6.56 -3.94
C TYR A 234 -11.95 -6.31 -4.09
N LYS A 235 -12.74 -7.37 -4.25
CA LYS A 235 -14.16 -7.33 -4.63
C LYS A 235 -14.99 -6.28 -3.88
N SER A 236 -14.87 -6.23 -2.55
CA SER A 236 -15.64 -5.30 -1.72
C SER A 236 -15.31 -3.83 -2.03
N LEU A 237 -14.02 -3.51 -2.15
CA LEU A 237 -13.54 -2.16 -2.46
C LEU A 237 -13.86 -1.80 -3.92
N LEU A 238 -13.60 -2.70 -4.86
CA LEU A 238 -13.89 -2.52 -6.27
C LEU A 238 -15.39 -2.34 -6.54
N ALA A 239 -16.26 -3.09 -5.87
CA ALA A 239 -17.71 -2.90 -5.97
C ALA A 239 -18.17 -1.54 -5.43
N LYS A 240 -17.57 -1.06 -4.33
CA LYS A 240 -17.83 0.28 -3.81
C LYS A 240 -17.39 1.36 -4.80
N ALA A 241 -16.20 1.23 -5.38
CA ALA A 241 -15.69 2.16 -6.38
C ALA A 241 -16.53 2.15 -7.66
N ALA A 242 -16.88 0.97 -8.18
CA ALA A 242 -17.74 0.80 -9.35
C ALA A 242 -19.08 1.50 -9.16
N LYS A 243 -19.73 1.33 -8.01
CA LYS A 243 -20.98 2.03 -7.67
C LYS A 243 -20.84 3.56 -7.67
N LEU A 244 -19.70 4.07 -7.20
CA LEU A 244 -19.43 5.52 -7.20
C LEU A 244 -19.21 6.04 -8.63
N LEU A 245 -18.46 5.30 -9.45
CA LEU A 245 -18.19 5.67 -10.84
C LEU A 245 -19.46 5.60 -11.71
N HIS A 246 -20.31 4.59 -11.54
CA HIS A 246 -21.62 4.56 -12.22
C HIS A 246 -22.45 5.79 -11.90
N LYS A 247 -22.56 6.16 -10.61
CA LYS A 247 -23.26 7.38 -10.19
C LYS A 247 -22.66 8.64 -10.82
N ALA A 248 -21.34 8.76 -10.84
CA ALA A 248 -20.68 9.89 -11.50
C ALA A 248 -21.02 9.94 -13.00
N GLY A 249 -20.99 8.78 -13.66
CA GLY A 249 -21.36 8.62 -15.05
C GLY A 249 -22.82 9.00 -15.32
N ASP A 250 -23.75 8.64 -14.44
CA ASP A 250 -25.17 8.96 -14.58
C ASP A 250 -25.46 10.47 -14.49
N ILE A 251 -24.65 11.19 -13.69
CA ILE A 251 -24.82 12.61 -13.42
C ILE A 251 -24.18 13.49 -14.51
N THR A 252 -23.02 13.11 -15.07
CA THR A 252 -22.33 13.95 -16.05
C THR A 252 -23.10 14.10 -17.37
N ASN A 253 -22.99 15.29 -17.96
CA ASN A 253 -23.56 15.60 -19.28
C ASN A 253 -22.64 15.18 -20.43
N SER A 254 -21.36 14.87 -20.17
CA SER A 254 -20.42 14.44 -21.21
C SER A 254 -20.62 12.96 -21.55
N THR A 255 -21.03 12.68 -22.79
CA THR A 255 -21.24 11.31 -23.28
C THR A 255 -19.95 10.48 -23.24
N SER A 256 -18.81 11.08 -23.58
CA SER A 256 -17.51 10.39 -23.55
C SER A 256 -17.06 10.09 -22.12
N LEU A 257 -17.24 11.04 -21.19
CA LEU A 257 -16.93 10.83 -19.77
C LEU A 257 -17.86 9.79 -19.14
N LYS A 258 -19.18 9.86 -19.41
CA LYS A 258 -20.15 8.85 -18.98
C LYS A 258 -19.74 7.45 -19.42
N LYS A 259 -19.38 7.29 -20.70
CA LYS A 259 -18.94 6.01 -21.25
C LYS A 259 -17.71 5.47 -20.54
N LEU A 260 -16.69 6.31 -20.30
CA LEU A 260 -15.50 5.93 -19.54
C LEU A 260 -15.84 5.50 -18.12
N LEU A 261 -16.62 6.30 -17.39
CA LEU A 261 -16.93 6.03 -15.98
C LEU A 261 -17.71 4.72 -15.82
N HIS A 262 -18.69 4.47 -16.70
CA HIS A 262 -19.46 3.23 -16.70
C HIS A 262 -18.59 2.03 -17.08
N SER A 263 -17.85 2.10 -18.19
CA SER A 263 -17.03 0.96 -18.61
C SER A 263 -15.88 0.66 -17.62
N LYS A 264 -15.33 1.66 -16.94
CA LYS A 264 -14.33 1.44 -15.88
C LYS A 264 -14.95 0.80 -14.65
N ALA A 265 -16.17 1.19 -14.28
CA ALA A 265 -16.90 0.56 -13.19
C ALA A 265 -17.20 -0.92 -13.49
N ASP A 266 -17.63 -1.24 -14.70
CA ASP A 266 -17.86 -2.61 -15.15
C ASP A 266 -16.56 -3.42 -15.16
N ALA A 267 -15.46 -2.83 -15.64
CA ALA A 267 -14.14 -3.45 -15.66
C ALA A 267 -13.63 -3.86 -14.26
N PHE A 268 -13.90 -3.05 -13.24
CA PHE A 268 -13.57 -3.40 -11.85
C PHE A 268 -14.26 -4.68 -11.37
N LEU A 269 -15.44 -4.99 -11.92
CA LEU A 269 -16.21 -6.17 -11.54
C LEU A 269 -15.89 -7.37 -12.42
N SER A 270 -15.61 -7.16 -13.71
CA SER A 270 -15.32 -8.22 -14.68
C SER A 270 -13.86 -8.65 -14.71
N ASN A 271 -12.94 -7.79 -14.26
CA ASN A 271 -11.48 -7.92 -14.45
C ASN A 271 -11.03 -7.74 -15.92
N ASP A 272 -11.90 -7.29 -16.82
CA ASP A 272 -11.58 -6.98 -18.22
C ASP A 272 -11.62 -5.46 -18.42
N TYR A 273 -10.45 -4.89 -18.70
CA TYR A 273 -10.25 -3.44 -18.80
C TYR A 273 -10.24 -2.91 -20.23
N TYR A 274 -10.30 -3.77 -21.25
CA TYR A 274 -10.10 -3.40 -22.65
C TYR A 274 -11.05 -2.28 -23.12
N GLU A 275 -12.36 -2.44 -22.90
CA GLU A 275 -13.35 -1.43 -23.29
C GLU A 275 -13.20 -0.13 -22.50
N SER A 276 -12.74 -0.21 -21.25
CA SER A 276 -12.48 0.97 -20.42
C SER A 276 -11.28 1.76 -20.93
N ASP A 277 -10.24 1.07 -21.39
CA ASP A 277 -9.03 1.70 -21.90
C ASP A 277 -9.27 2.35 -23.26
N ILE A 278 -10.10 1.73 -24.13
CA ILE A 278 -10.57 2.37 -25.37
C ILE A 278 -11.39 3.63 -25.06
N ALA A 279 -12.31 3.56 -24.09
CA ALA A 279 -13.12 4.71 -23.70
C ALA A 279 -12.23 5.85 -23.15
N TRP A 280 -11.17 5.50 -22.42
CA TRP A 280 -10.19 6.45 -21.92
C TRP A 280 -9.39 7.10 -23.05
N MET A 281 -8.84 6.32 -23.98
CA MET A 281 -8.10 6.86 -25.14
C MET A 281 -8.96 7.81 -25.97
N LYS A 282 -10.25 7.51 -26.16
CA LYS A 282 -11.21 8.38 -26.87
C LYS A 282 -11.48 9.68 -26.13
N LEU A 283 -11.52 9.67 -24.80
CA LEU A 283 -11.66 10.88 -24.02
C LEU A 283 -10.40 11.75 -24.18
N VAL A 284 -9.21 11.17 -24.02
CA VAL A 284 -7.94 11.90 -24.13
C VAL A 284 -7.76 12.53 -25.51
N SER A 285 -8.06 11.81 -26.59
CA SER A 285 -7.93 12.37 -27.95
C SER A 285 -8.90 13.51 -28.26
N GLN A 286 -10.07 13.54 -27.59
CA GLN A 286 -11.03 14.63 -27.70
C GLN A 286 -10.52 15.93 -27.04
N TYR A 287 -9.73 15.82 -25.97
CA TYR A 287 -9.20 16.97 -25.22
C TYR A 287 -7.73 17.31 -25.57
N CYS A 288 -6.99 16.39 -26.17
CA CYS A 288 -5.60 16.58 -26.64
C CYS A 288 -5.44 16.09 -28.09
N PRO A 289 -5.64 16.96 -29.10
CA PRO A 289 -5.39 16.61 -30.50
C PRO A 289 -3.88 16.44 -30.79
N SER A 290 -3.43 15.18 -30.82
CA SER A 290 -2.42 14.58 -31.73
C SER A 290 -1.00 15.17 -31.92
N TYR A 291 -0.50 16.14 -31.15
CA TYR A 291 0.88 16.66 -31.35
C TYR A 291 1.89 16.42 -30.23
N PHE A 292 1.58 15.54 -29.27
CA PHE A 292 2.50 15.12 -28.21
C PHE A 292 2.81 13.61 -28.32
N TYR A 293 3.42 13.20 -29.42
CA TYR A 293 3.98 11.84 -29.53
C TYR A 293 5.41 11.93 -30.08
N ASP A 294 6.38 12.11 -29.18
CA ASP A 294 7.81 11.90 -29.45
C ASP A 294 8.19 10.50 -28.92
N PRO A 295 8.56 9.53 -29.77
CA PRO A 295 8.91 8.18 -29.34
C PRO A 295 10.24 8.07 -28.56
N LYS A 296 11.00 9.15 -28.41
CA LYS A 296 12.38 9.10 -27.88
C LYS A 296 12.67 9.98 -26.66
N ASN A 297 11.74 10.81 -26.22
CA ASN A 297 11.89 11.60 -25.01
C ASN A 297 10.71 11.32 -24.08
N SER A 298 10.96 10.65 -22.96
CA SER A 298 10.05 10.58 -21.82
C SER A 298 9.82 12.01 -21.30
N CYS A 299 8.72 12.64 -21.71
CA CYS A 299 8.36 13.99 -21.33
C CYS A 299 7.80 14.00 -19.90
N GLN A 300 8.59 14.47 -18.93
CA GLN A 300 8.12 14.88 -17.60
C GLN A 300 7.31 16.19 -17.64
N ALA A 301 6.35 16.30 -18.55
CA ALA A 301 5.40 17.41 -18.63
C ALA A 301 3.98 16.85 -18.68
N GLY A 302 3.37 16.71 -17.50
CA GLY A 302 1.91 16.52 -17.37
C GLY A 302 1.33 15.27 -18.03
N GLU A 303 2.10 14.19 -18.12
CA GLU A 303 1.61 12.92 -18.65
C GLU A 303 0.59 12.29 -17.69
N ILE A 304 -0.67 12.20 -18.16
CA ILE A 304 -1.66 11.23 -17.66
C ILE A 304 -1.16 9.85 -18.11
N ASN A 305 -0.19 9.32 -17.37
CA ASN A 305 0.11 7.91 -17.35
C ASN A 305 -0.82 7.29 -16.29
N VAL A 306 -1.95 6.73 -16.71
CA VAL A 306 -2.57 5.65 -15.92
C VAL A 306 -1.79 4.38 -16.23
N LEU A 307 -0.51 4.38 -15.83
CA LEU A 307 0.31 3.18 -15.79
C LEU A 307 -0.29 2.30 -14.71
N THR A 308 -1.04 1.29 -15.13
CA THR A 308 -1.14 -0.05 -14.54
C THR A 308 -1.05 -0.15 -13.01
N PHE A 309 -1.62 0.78 -12.27
CA PHE A 309 -1.72 0.73 -10.82
C PHE A 309 -2.91 1.58 -10.42
N VAL A 310 -3.46 1.22 -9.28
CA VAL A 310 -4.67 1.67 -8.62
C VAL A 310 -4.59 3.18 -8.27
N LEU A 311 -4.45 4.05 -9.26
CA LEU A 311 -4.45 5.50 -9.11
C LEU A 311 -5.40 6.12 -10.14
N ILE A 312 -6.47 6.73 -9.63
CA ILE A 312 -7.31 7.64 -10.40
C ILE A 312 -6.70 9.03 -10.25
N HIS A 313 -6.01 9.50 -11.29
CA HIS A 313 -5.61 10.91 -11.38
C HIS A 313 -6.80 11.72 -11.93
N VAL A 314 -7.23 12.72 -11.17
CA VAL A 314 -8.26 13.66 -11.61
C VAL A 314 -7.57 14.94 -12.07
N VAL A 315 -7.54 15.16 -13.38
CA VAL A 315 -7.00 16.37 -14.00
C VAL A 315 -8.16 17.19 -14.56
N ILE A 316 -8.21 18.48 -14.20
CA ILE A 316 -9.17 19.43 -14.78
C ILE A 316 -8.41 20.24 -15.82
N HIS A 317 -8.87 20.19 -17.07
CA HIS A 317 -8.23 20.90 -18.17
C HIS A 317 -8.72 22.35 -18.24
N ASP A 318 -7.77 23.29 -18.19
CA ASP A 318 -8.03 24.70 -18.54
C ASP A 318 -8.00 24.87 -20.07
N MET A 319 -9.17 25.18 -20.64
CA MET A 319 -9.35 25.38 -22.07
C MET A 319 -8.68 26.65 -22.59
N GLU A 320 -8.43 27.66 -21.74
CA GLU A 320 -7.77 28.90 -22.14
C GLU A 320 -6.25 28.70 -22.31
N THR A 321 -5.63 27.96 -21.39
CA THR A 321 -4.22 27.53 -21.51
C THR A 321 -4.02 26.59 -22.71
N LEU A 322 -4.96 25.67 -22.96
CA LEU A 322 -4.92 24.79 -24.13
C LEU A 322 -5.00 25.57 -25.45
N HIS A 323 -5.89 26.57 -25.54
CA HIS A 323 -5.98 27.44 -26.72
C HIS A 323 -4.73 28.29 -26.95
N ARG A 324 -4.11 28.81 -25.88
CA ARG A 324 -2.86 29.58 -25.99
C ARG A 324 -1.70 28.74 -26.49
N LEU A 325 -1.61 27.48 -26.06
CA LEU A 325 -0.62 26.51 -26.57
C LEU A 325 -0.85 26.16 -28.04
N ILE A 326 -2.10 25.90 -28.45
CA ILE A 326 -2.46 25.62 -29.86
C ILE A 326 -2.11 26.81 -30.78
N ASN A 327 -2.30 28.04 -30.31
CA ASN A 327 -2.00 29.24 -31.10
C ASN A 327 -0.49 29.56 -31.16
N PHE A 328 0.29 29.17 -30.14
CA PHE A 328 1.74 29.39 -30.12
C PHE A 328 2.50 28.50 -31.11
N THR A 329 1.94 27.35 -31.48
CA THR A 329 2.54 26.39 -32.42
C THR A 329 2.13 26.61 -33.89
N ASN A 330 1.20 27.53 -34.15
CA ASN A 330 0.75 27.91 -35.50
C ASN A 330 1.45 29.17 -36.05
N LEU A 331 2.52 29.63 -35.37
CA LEU A 331 3.51 30.61 -35.84
C LEU A 331 4.83 29.88 -36.08
#